data_AF-A0A7L5PKI5-F1
#
_entry.id   AF-A0A7L5PKI5-F1
#
_cell.length_a   1.000
_cell.length_b   1.000
_cell.length_c   1.000
_cell.angle_alpha   90.00
_cell.angle_beta   90.00
_cell.angle_gamma   90.00
#
_symmetry.space_group_name_H-M   'P 1'
#
loop_
_entity.id
_entity.type
_entity.pdbx_description
1 polymer ?
#
loop_
_entity_poly.entity_id
_entity_poly.type
_entity_poly.pdbx_seq_one_letter_code
_entity_poly.pdbx_strand_id
1 'polypeptide(L)' 'DYPDMTNYVQSGEWIMKSYRGWKHSVQYACCIGTPYLDITYHFVLLRLPLYF' A
#
# COMPACT_ATOMS: atom_id res chain seq x y z
N ASP A 1 -1.01 5.01 -9.85
CA ASP A 1 0.15 4.36 -9.22
C ASP A 1 0.51 4.86 -7.83
N TYR A 2 0.22 6.11 -7.44
CA TYR A 2 0.55 6.60 -6.09
C TYR A 2 -0.72 6.98 -5.33
N PRO A 3 -0.86 6.61 -4.03
CA PRO A 3 -1.90 7.16 -3.18
C PRO A 3 -1.73 8.67 -2.98
N ASP A 4 -2.84 9.37 -2.76
CA ASP A 4 -2.86 10.80 -2.46
C ASP A 4 -2.32 11.06 -1.06
N MET A 5 -1.44 12.05 -0.95
CA MET A 5 -0.73 12.44 0.26
C MET A 5 -0.97 13.90 0.64
N THR A 6 -1.84 14.62 -0.08
CA THR A 6 -2.07 16.06 0.10
C THR A 6 -2.48 16.44 1.53
N ASN A 7 -3.24 15.57 2.21
CA ASN A 7 -3.69 15.75 3.59
C ASN A 7 -3.04 14.77 4.57
N TYR A 8 -1.83 14.28 4.26
CA TYR A 8 -1.12 13.38 5.14
C TYR A 8 -0.54 14.11 6.36
N VAL A 9 -0.93 13.67 7.55
CA VAL A 9 -0.32 14.11 8.81
C VAL A 9 0.86 13.20 9.13
N GLN A 10 2.04 13.79 9.33
CA GLN A 10 3.25 13.04 9.65
C GLN A 10 3.11 12.30 10.98
N SER A 11 3.57 11.05 11.01
CA SER A 11 3.70 10.31 12.26
C SER A 11 4.96 10.78 12.99
N GLY A 12 4.84 11.04 14.30
CA GLY A 12 5.99 11.36 15.16
C GLY A 12 6.90 10.18 15.45
N GLU A 13 6.52 8.97 15.04
CA GLU A 13 7.28 7.74 15.22
C GLU A 13 7.66 7.06 13.90
N TRP A 14 6.89 7.24 12.82
CA TRP A 14 7.15 6.53 11.56
C TRP A 14 7.31 7.49 10.38
N ILE A 15 8.44 7.38 9.68
CA ILE A 15 8.69 8.11 8.45
C ILE A 15 8.22 7.29 7.25
N MET A 16 7.39 7.88 6.39
CA MET A 16 7.03 7.27 5.12
C MET A 16 8.18 7.39 4.12
N LYS A 17 8.78 6.27 3.72
CA LYS A 17 9.91 6.21 2.78
C LYS A 17 9.46 6.04 1.33
N SER A 18 8.46 5.20 1.09
CA SER A 18 7.84 5.03 -0.23
C SER A 18 6.41 4.55 -0.10
N TYR A 19 5.57 4.94 -1.04
CA TYR A 19 4.17 4.55 -1.11
C TYR A 19 3.82 4.30 -2.58
N ARG A 20 3.07 3.25 -2.87
CA ARG A 20 2.65 2.93 -4.24
C ARG A 20 1.43 2.01 -4.24
N GLY A 21 0.69 2.02 -5.32
CA GLY A 21 -0.47 1.16 -5.56
C GLY A 21 -0.35 0.46 -6.90
N TRP A 22 -0.77 -0.80 -6.93
CA TRP A 22 -0.82 -1.63 -8.13
C TRP A 22 -2.20 -2.23 -8.27
N LYS A 23 -2.66 -2.35 -9.51
CA LYS A 23 -3.86 -3.09 -9.87
C LYS A 23 -3.44 -4.48 -10.34
N HIS A 24 -4.03 -5.52 -9.76
CA HIS A 24 -3.84 -6.89 -10.22
C HIS A 24 -5.13 -7.44 -10.80
N SER A 25 -4.96 -8.45 -11.64
CA SER A 25 -6.03 -9.26 -12.18
C SER A 25 -5.68 -10.70 -11.90
N VAL A 26 -6.36 -11.31 -10.94
CA VAL A 26 -6.08 -12.66 -10.46
C VAL A 26 -7.20 -13.60 -10.90
N GLN A 27 -6.82 -14.76 -11.41
CA GLN A 27 -7.76 -15.82 -11.74
C GLN A 27 -7.66 -16.93 -10.68
N TYR A 28 -8.72 -17.06 -9.87
CA TYR A 28 -8.77 -18.08 -8.84
C TYR A 28 -9.22 -19.43 -9.43
N ALA A 29 -8.67 -20.53 -8.90
CA ALA A 29 -8.98 -21.87 -9.36
C ALA A 29 -10.47 -22.25 -9.19
N CYS A 30 -11.18 -21.63 -8.24
CA CYS A 30 -12.60 -21.87 -8.02
C CYS A 30 -13.52 -21.30 -9.11
N CYS A 31 -13.07 -20.27 -9.84
CA CYS A 31 -13.89 -19.50 -10.76
C CYS A 31 -13.11 -19.23 -12.06
N ILE A 32 -13.03 -20.25 -12.91
CA ILE A 32 -12.33 -20.19 -14.19
C ILE A 32 -13.14 -19.30 -15.15
N GLY A 33 -12.51 -18.28 -15.72
CA GLY A 33 -13.11 -17.40 -16.73
C GLY A 33 -13.55 -16.03 -16.22
N THR A 34 -13.60 -15.81 -14.91
CA THR A 34 -13.84 -14.48 -14.33
C THR A 34 -12.58 -13.96 -13.64
N PRO A 35 -11.91 -12.92 -14.18
CA PRO A 35 -10.79 -12.30 -13.50
C PRO A 35 -11.29 -11.46 -12.32
N TYR A 36 -10.72 -11.70 -11.14
CA TYR A 36 -10.97 -10.90 -9.95
C TYR A 36 -9.92 -9.81 -9.88
N LEU A 37 -10.37 -8.56 -9.76
CA LEU A 37 -9.51 -7.40 -9.68
C LEU A 37 -9.27 -7.03 -8.22
N ASP A 38 -8.01 -6.79 -7.88
CA ASP A 38 -7.63 -6.18 -6.62
C ASP A 38 -6.71 -4.99 -6.85
N ILE A 39 -6.73 -4.06 -5.90
CA ILE A 39 -5.81 -2.93 -5.86
C ILE A 39 -5.06 -3.04 -4.55
N THR A 40 -3.77 -3.30 -4.63
CA THR A 40 -2.90 -3.42 -3.46
C THR A 40 -2.10 -2.14 -3.30
N TYR A 41 -2.23 -1.51 -2.13
CA TYR A 41 -1.39 -0.39 -1.73
C TYR A 41 -0.29 -0.87 -0.79
N HIS A 42 0.94 -0.41 -1.02
CA HIS A 42 2.11 -0.74 -0.22
C HIS A 42 2.74 0.54 0.33
N PHE A 43 3.03 0.53 1.63
CA PHE A 43 3.68 1.61 2.34
C PHE A 43 4.94 1.08 3.01
N VAL A 44 6.09 1.66 2.66
CA VAL A 44 7.36 1.41 3.33
C VAL A 44 7.55 2.49 4.38
N LEU A 45 7.55 2.08 5.63
CA LEU A 45 7.70 2.94 6.80
C LEU A 45 9.03 2.64 7.51
N LEU A 46 9.70 3.68 8.00
CA LEU A 46 10.90 3.59 8.82
C LEU A 46 10.58 4.13 10.22
N ARG A 47 10.81 3.32 11.26
CA ARG A 47 10.63 3.75 12.66
C ARG A 47 11.70 4.75 13.07
N LEU A 48 11.31 5.79 13.81
CA LEU A 48 12.18 6.74 14.49
C LEU A 48 12.55 6.19 15.87
N PRO A 49 13.84 5.91 16.13
CA PRO A 49 14.26 5.22 17.35
C PRO A 49 14.48 6.17 18.55
N LEU A 50 13.68 7.22 18.70
CA LEU A 50 13.84 8.17 19.82
C LEU A 50 13.19 7.65 21.11
N TYR A 51 12.09 6.93 20.98
CA TYR A 51 11.38 6.24 22.05
C TYR A 51 11.24 4.77 21.62
N PHE A 52 11.61 3.83 22.51
CA PHE A 52 11.73 2.41 22.18
C PHE A 52 10.56 1.60 22.72
#